data_AF-A0A327W2A8-F1
#
_entry.id   AF-A0A327W2A8-F1
#
_cell.length_a   1.000
_cell.length_b   1.000
_cell.length_c   1.000
_cell.angle_alpha   90.00
_cell.angle_beta   90.00
_cell.angle_gamma   90.00
#
_symmetry.space_group_name_H-M   'P 1'
#
loop_
_entity.id
_entity.type
_entity.pdbx_description
1 polymer ?
#
loop_
_entity_poly.entity_id
_entity_poly.type
_entity_poly.pdbx_seq_one_letter_code
_entity_poly.pdbx_strand_id
1 'polypeptide(L)'
;MPGIPIRTAALTAAALMTAVALPLVTAGPTSATTTDYDATYYKNAVGKTGASLKSSLHTIISSQSKISYSAVWDALKVTDQDPNNSSNVILLYSGVSRAKSLNGGAVGDWNREHTWAKSHGDFGEATGPGTDLHHLRPADVQVNSVRGNKDFDNGGSAVSGGGGSLTDSDSFEPRDADKGDVARMILYMAVRYDGGDGFADLEPNEKVNNGSAAFMGKLSVLKQWSDEDPPSAFEEKRNQVIYDTYQHNRNPFIDHPEWVDAIW
;
A
#
# COMPACT_ATOMS: atom_id res chain seq x y z
N MET A 1 70.64 -43.73 -25.03
CA MET A 1 69.90 -42.45 -25.10
C MET A 1 68.42 -42.75 -24.90
N PRO A 2 67.85 -42.51 -23.70
CA PRO A 2 66.42 -42.69 -23.45
C PRO A 2 65.69 -41.33 -23.46
N GLY A 3 64.54 -41.28 -24.13
CA GLY A 3 63.61 -40.15 -24.07
C GLY A 3 62.72 -40.22 -22.83
N ILE A 4 62.46 -39.08 -22.21
CA ILE A 4 61.52 -38.93 -21.07
C ILE A 4 60.42 -37.95 -21.47
N PRO A 5 59.13 -38.29 -21.29
CA PRO A 5 58.00 -37.44 -21.68
C PRO A 5 57.71 -36.38 -20.61
N ILE A 6 57.27 -35.21 -21.07
CA ILE A 6 56.78 -34.12 -20.23
C ILE A 6 55.36 -34.45 -19.77
N ARG A 7 55.14 -34.55 -18.45
CA ARG A 7 53.81 -34.65 -17.84
C ARG A 7 53.33 -33.26 -17.44
N THR A 8 52.23 -32.82 -18.03
CA THR A 8 51.48 -31.62 -17.64
C THR A 8 50.71 -31.90 -16.35
N ALA A 9 50.95 -31.13 -15.29
CA ALA A 9 50.14 -31.15 -14.07
C ALA A 9 49.04 -30.08 -14.19
N ALA A 10 47.78 -30.50 -14.18
CA ALA A 10 46.64 -29.60 -14.05
C ALA A 10 46.41 -29.28 -12.57
N LEU A 11 46.56 -28.01 -12.16
CA LEU A 11 46.07 -27.52 -10.88
C LEU A 11 44.62 -27.05 -11.05
N THR A 12 43.68 -27.73 -10.39
CA THR A 12 42.33 -27.23 -10.16
C THR A 12 42.33 -26.39 -8.90
N ALA A 13 42.13 -25.08 -9.03
CA ALA A 13 41.90 -24.18 -7.90
C ALA A 13 40.41 -24.17 -7.56
N ALA A 14 40.03 -24.73 -6.41
CA ALA A 14 38.69 -24.57 -5.84
C ALA A 14 38.69 -23.32 -4.95
N ALA A 15 37.97 -22.27 -5.36
CA ALA A 15 37.74 -21.10 -4.53
C ALA A 15 36.53 -21.36 -3.60
N LEU A 16 36.77 -21.46 -2.29
CA LEU A 16 35.70 -21.39 -1.30
C LEU A 16 35.24 -19.93 -1.17
N MET A 17 34.01 -19.64 -1.60
CA MET A 17 33.31 -18.41 -1.22
C MET A 17 32.62 -18.64 0.12
N THR A 18 33.15 -18.07 1.19
CA THR A 18 32.44 -17.95 2.48
C THR A 18 31.42 -16.84 2.36
N ALA A 19 30.14 -17.19 2.29
CA ALA A 19 29.04 -16.24 2.41
C ALA A 19 29.01 -15.67 3.84
N VAL A 20 29.18 -14.35 3.96
CA VAL A 20 28.94 -13.64 5.22
C VAL A 20 27.44 -13.43 5.33
N ALA A 21 26.76 -14.22 6.15
CA ALA A 21 25.37 -13.99 6.51
C ALA A 21 25.31 -12.81 7.49
N LEU A 22 24.69 -11.70 7.09
CA LEU A 22 24.32 -10.63 8.00
C LEU A 22 23.11 -11.08 8.84
N PRO A 23 23.04 -10.74 10.13
CA PRO A 23 21.89 -11.10 10.94
C PRO A 23 20.66 -10.32 10.46
N LEU A 24 19.58 -11.05 10.19
CA LEU A 24 18.26 -10.48 9.93
C LEU A 24 17.78 -9.84 11.24
N VAL A 25 17.62 -8.52 11.26
CA VAL A 25 16.96 -7.83 12.38
C VAL A 25 15.46 -8.06 12.19
N THR A 26 14.91 -9.02 12.91
CA THR A 26 13.45 -9.18 13.01
C THR A 26 12.92 -8.02 13.86
N ALA A 27 12.18 -7.10 13.25
CA ALA A 27 11.36 -6.16 14.00
C ALA A 27 10.37 -6.98 14.85
N GLY A 28 10.35 -6.75 16.16
CA GLY A 28 9.36 -7.35 17.03
C GLY A 28 7.99 -6.69 16.82
N PRO A 29 6.89 -7.35 17.22
CA PRO A 29 5.56 -6.78 17.09
C PRO A 29 5.50 -5.44 17.81
N THR A 30 5.08 -4.41 17.08
CA THR A 30 4.90 -3.05 17.57
C THR A 30 3.93 -3.10 18.75
N SER A 31 4.41 -2.77 19.95
CA SER A 31 3.52 -2.65 21.11
C SER A 31 2.53 -1.52 20.86
N ALA A 32 1.25 -1.77 21.15
CA ALA A 32 0.16 -0.80 21.01
C ALA A 32 0.57 0.53 21.66
N THR A 33 0.81 1.54 20.82
CA THR A 33 1.16 2.87 21.28
C THR A 33 -0.15 3.58 21.58
N THR A 34 -0.47 3.78 22.86
CA THR A 34 -1.64 4.57 23.23
C THR A 34 -1.45 5.99 22.73
N THR A 35 -2.32 6.46 21.83
CA THR A 35 -2.24 7.81 21.26
C THR A 35 -3.22 8.75 21.96
N ASP A 36 -3.02 10.07 21.84
CA ASP A 36 -4.01 11.06 22.31
C ASP A 36 -5.39 10.88 21.62
N TYR A 37 -5.42 10.20 20.46
CA TYR A 37 -6.65 9.86 19.75
C TYR A 37 -7.46 8.77 20.47
N ASP A 38 -6.84 7.90 21.27
CA ASP A 38 -7.52 6.79 21.97
C ASP A 38 -8.61 7.29 22.92
N ALA A 39 -8.31 8.33 23.69
CA ALA A 39 -9.25 8.92 24.63
C ALA A 39 -10.31 9.83 23.97
N THR A 40 -10.10 10.19 22.69
CA THR A 40 -10.90 11.17 21.96
C THR A 40 -11.55 10.56 20.72
N TYR A 41 -10.84 10.56 19.60
CA TYR A 41 -11.30 10.10 18.28
C TYR A 41 -11.65 8.61 18.27
N TYR A 42 -10.83 7.75 18.88
CA TYR A 42 -11.00 6.30 18.90
C TYR A 42 -11.66 5.73 20.15
N LYS A 43 -12.18 6.57 21.06
CA LYS A 43 -12.73 6.14 22.37
C LYS A 43 -13.76 5.00 22.30
N ASN A 44 -14.52 4.92 21.20
CA ASN A 44 -15.56 3.92 21.01
C ASN A 44 -15.05 2.63 20.37
N ALA A 45 -13.80 2.59 19.89
CA ALA A 45 -13.15 1.43 19.30
C ALA A 45 -12.21 0.73 20.29
N VAL A 46 -11.56 1.47 21.18
CA VAL A 46 -10.61 0.95 22.17
C VAL A 46 -11.21 -0.23 22.96
N GLY A 47 -10.46 -1.33 23.02
CA GLY A 47 -10.83 -2.56 23.75
C GLY A 47 -11.79 -3.50 23.02
N LYS A 48 -12.27 -3.14 21.82
CA LYS A 48 -13.10 -4.02 20.98
C LYS A 48 -12.24 -4.87 20.05
N THR A 49 -12.81 -5.98 19.58
CA THR A 49 -12.22 -6.87 18.57
C THR A 49 -13.28 -7.37 17.58
N GLY A 50 -12.84 -8.03 16.51
CA GLY A 50 -13.66 -8.64 15.47
C GLY A 50 -14.66 -7.67 14.85
N ALA A 51 -15.86 -8.18 14.57
CA ALA A 51 -16.95 -7.39 13.98
C ALA A 51 -17.33 -6.15 14.82
N SER A 52 -17.18 -6.22 16.16
CA SER A 52 -17.50 -5.08 17.03
C SER A 52 -16.51 -3.92 16.87
N LEU A 53 -15.23 -4.23 16.69
CA LEU A 53 -14.20 -3.25 16.38
C LEU A 53 -14.41 -2.68 14.99
N LYS A 54 -14.58 -3.55 13.97
CA LYS A 54 -14.84 -3.13 12.58
C LYS A 54 -16.02 -2.15 12.48
N SER A 55 -17.16 -2.49 13.07
CA SER A 55 -18.35 -1.62 13.06
C SER A 55 -18.13 -0.29 13.81
N SER A 56 -17.36 -0.31 14.91
CA SER A 56 -17.04 0.91 15.65
C SER A 56 -16.13 1.83 14.86
N LEU A 57 -15.12 1.27 14.20
CA LEU A 57 -14.22 2.02 13.31
C LEU A 57 -14.96 2.56 12.11
N HIS A 58 -15.81 1.76 11.45
CA HIS A 58 -16.68 2.23 10.37
C HIS A 58 -17.46 3.47 10.80
N THR A 59 -18.12 3.42 11.97
CA THR A 59 -18.90 4.56 12.48
C THR A 59 -18.04 5.81 12.71
N ILE A 60 -16.79 5.64 13.17
CA ILE A 60 -15.86 6.75 13.40
C ILE A 60 -15.42 7.38 12.08
N ILE A 61 -14.98 6.55 11.12
CA ILE A 61 -14.36 7.02 9.89
C ILE A 61 -15.37 7.33 8.77
N SER A 62 -16.64 6.93 8.93
CA SER A 62 -17.70 7.23 7.98
C SER A 62 -18.06 8.71 7.94
N SER A 63 -17.89 9.41 9.06
CA SER A 63 -17.96 10.86 9.16
C SER A 63 -16.71 11.49 8.54
N GLN A 64 -16.85 11.96 7.30
CA GLN A 64 -15.78 12.63 6.58
C GLN A 64 -16.29 13.80 5.73
N SER A 65 -15.45 14.82 5.59
CA SER A 65 -15.54 15.75 4.47
C SER A 65 -15.21 15.02 3.17
N LYS A 66 -15.79 15.45 2.07
CA LYS A 66 -15.57 14.86 0.75
C LYS A 66 -15.03 15.92 -0.20
N ILE A 67 -14.06 15.54 -1.03
CA ILE A 67 -13.51 16.40 -2.07
C ILE A 67 -13.98 15.93 -3.45
N SER A 68 -14.01 16.85 -4.42
CA SER A 68 -14.29 16.50 -5.82
C SER A 68 -13.12 15.74 -6.43
N TYR A 69 -13.41 14.95 -7.46
CA TYR A 69 -12.36 14.22 -8.17
C TYR A 69 -11.29 15.14 -8.77
N SER A 70 -11.67 16.33 -9.25
CA SER A 70 -10.72 17.33 -9.73
C SER A 70 -9.79 17.85 -8.64
N ALA A 71 -10.30 18.05 -7.41
CA ALA A 71 -9.52 18.54 -6.28
C ALA A 71 -8.48 17.52 -5.77
N VAL A 72 -8.67 16.23 -6.06
CA VAL A 72 -7.72 15.17 -5.69
C VAL A 72 -6.31 15.45 -6.22
N TRP A 73 -6.16 16.04 -7.42
CA TRP A 73 -4.83 16.37 -7.95
C TRP A 73 -4.04 17.30 -7.05
N ASP A 74 -4.68 18.32 -6.50
CA ASP A 74 -4.02 19.29 -5.65
C ASP A 74 -3.82 18.75 -4.24
N ALA A 75 -4.74 17.91 -3.75
CA ALA A 75 -4.56 17.18 -2.51
C ALA A 75 -3.34 16.24 -2.56
N LEU A 76 -3.18 15.43 -3.61
CA LEU A 76 -2.05 14.50 -3.75
C LEU A 76 -0.68 15.20 -3.81
N LYS A 77 -0.64 16.42 -4.35
CA LYS A 77 0.57 17.25 -4.32
C LYS A 77 0.98 17.66 -2.91
N VAL A 78 0.07 17.61 -1.94
CA VAL A 78 0.34 17.96 -0.53
C VAL A 78 0.52 16.69 0.30
N THR A 79 -0.40 15.73 0.20
CA THR A 79 -0.39 14.49 1.00
C THR A 79 0.83 13.64 0.71
N ASP A 80 1.29 13.62 -0.54
CA ASP A 80 2.39 12.77 -0.99
C ASP A 80 3.66 13.57 -1.33
N GLN A 81 3.76 14.81 -0.85
CA GLN A 81 4.93 15.67 -1.07
C GLN A 81 6.22 15.00 -0.56
N ASP A 82 7.24 14.94 -1.42
CA ASP A 82 8.56 14.43 -1.05
C ASP A 82 9.15 15.27 0.11
N PRO A 83 9.50 14.65 1.25
CA PRO A 83 10.07 15.36 2.40
C PRO A 83 11.43 16.00 2.08
N ASN A 84 12.16 15.51 1.09
CA ASN A 84 13.47 16.00 0.69
C ASN A 84 13.39 16.97 -0.51
N ASN A 85 12.23 17.09 -1.16
CA ASN A 85 12.02 18.00 -2.27
C ASN A 85 10.54 18.43 -2.37
N SER A 86 10.21 19.61 -1.85
CA SER A 86 8.83 20.11 -1.83
C SER A 86 8.21 20.36 -3.21
N SER A 87 9.02 20.40 -4.28
CA SER A 87 8.53 20.51 -5.67
C SER A 87 8.06 19.17 -6.25
N ASN A 88 8.30 18.07 -5.53
CA ASN A 88 8.00 16.72 -5.98
C ASN A 88 6.97 16.01 -5.07
N VAL A 89 6.45 14.90 -5.57
CA VAL A 89 5.70 13.88 -4.84
C VAL A 89 6.45 12.54 -4.91
N ILE A 90 6.30 11.71 -3.89
CA ILE A 90 6.75 10.31 -3.91
C ILE A 90 5.68 9.46 -4.58
N LEU A 91 6.06 8.75 -5.63
CA LEU A 91 5.15 7.89 -6.39
C LEU A 91 5.04 6.50 -5.75
N LEU A 92 3.80 6.08 -5.47
CA LEU A 92 3.48 4.72 -5.04
C LEU A 92 3.98 3.69 -6.07
N TYR A 93 4.36 2.51 -5.58
CA TYR A 93 4.93 1.37 -6.29
C TYR A 93 6.36 1.58 -6.75
N SER A 94 6.67 2.73 -7.36
CA SER A 94 8.02 3.01 -7.89
C SER A 94 8.99 3.59 -6.85
N GLY A 95 8.48 4.28 -5.82
CA GLY A 95 9.28 5.05 -4.86
C GLY A 95 9.96 6.28 -5.46
N VAL A 96 9.68 6.64 -6.71
CA VAL A 96 10.33 7.74 -7.41
C VAL A 96 9.83 9.08 -6.88
N SER A 97 10.75 10.00 -6.60
CA SER A 97 10.42 11.41 -6.41
C SER A 97 10.23 12.09 -7.77
N ARG A 98 9.02 12.59 -8.04
CA ARG A 98 8.66 13.20 -9.33
C ARG A 98 8.02 14.58 -9.17
N ALA A 99 8.35 15.49 -10.07
CA ALA A 99 7.82 16.85 -10.06
C ALA A 99 6.27 16.87 -10.02
N LYS A 100 5.73 17.73 -9.15
CA LYS A 100 4.28 17.95 -9.01
C LYS A 100 3.61 18.38 -10.31
N SER A 101 4.36 19.02 -11.20
CA SER A 101 3.90 19.49 -12.51
C SER A 101 3.83 18.40 -13.59
N LEU A 102 4.46 17.24 -13.37
CA LEU A 102 4.40 16.09 -14.28
C LEU A 102 3.17 15.21 -13.96
N ASN A 103 2.03 15.84 -13.69
CA ASN A 103 0.79 15.15 -13.38
C ASN A 103 -0.07 15.10 -14.65
N GLY A 104 -0.44 13.91 -15.11
CA GLY A 104 -1.01 13.77 -16.45
C GLY A 104 -1.25 12.31 -16.84
N GLY A 105 -1.02 12.01 -18.12
CA GLY A 105 -1.27 10.69 -18.70
C GLY A 105 -0.21 10.25 -19.71
N ALA A 106 0.85 11.05 -19.90
CA ALA A 106 1.96 10.68 -20.77
C ALA A 106 2.97 9.80 -20.04
N VAL A 107 3.82 9.12 -20.82
CA VAL A 107 4.99 8.42 -20.26
C VAL A 107 5.90 9.43 -19.58
N GLY A 108 6.29 9.14 -18.34
CA GLY A 108 7.06 10.06 -17.49
C GLY A 108 6.20 10.96 -16.60
N ASP A 109 4.88 11.02 -16.82
CA ASP A 109 3.96 11.65 -15.87
C ASP A 109 3.65 10.70 -14.70
N TRP A 110 3.03 11.24 -13.67
CA TRP A 110 2.27 10.48 -12.68
C TRP A 110 0.77 10.73 -12.84
N ASN A 111 -0.03 9.73 -12.47
CA ASN A 111 -1.48 9.83 -12.43
C ASN A 111 -2.03 9.38 -11.06
N ARG A 112 -3.35 9.50 -10.90
CA ARG A 112 -4.07 9.04 -9.71
C ARG A 112 -4.21 7.53 -9.79
N GLU A 113 -3.57 6.83 -8.87
CA GLU A 113 -3.82 5.43 -8.61
C GLU A 113 -4.94 5.29 -7.58
N HIS A 114 -5.89 4.40 -7.86
CA HIS A 114 -6.91 3.96 -6.93
C HIS A 114 -6.50 2.58 -6.44
N THR A 115 -5.88 2.46 -5.26
CA THR A 115 -5.43 1.14 -4.78
C THR A 115 -6.59 0.16 -4.66
N TRP A 116 -7.79 0.62 -4.32
CA TRP A 116 -8.99 -0.14 -4.65
C TRP A 116 -9.40 0.11 -6.10
N ALA A 117 -9.21 -0.86 -7.00
CA ALA A 117 -9.53 -0.68 -8.40
C ALA A 117 -11.02 -0.33 -8.59
N LYS A 118 -11.31 0.78 -9.28
CA LYS A 118 -12.68 1.31 -9.48
C LYS A 118 -13.68 0.30 -10.07
N SER A 119 -13.19 -0.66 -10.87
CA SER A 119 -14.01 -1.71 -11.48
C SER A 119 -14.49 -2.76 -10.47
N HIS A 120 -13.88 -2.84 -9.29
CA HIS A 120 -14.28 -3.75 -8.21
C HIS A 120 -15.26 -3.01 -7.31
N GLY A 121 -16.55 -3.08 -7.66
CA GLY A 121 -17.63 -2.34 -6.97
C GLY A 121 -18.19 -1.13 -7.74
N ASP A 122 -17.72 -0.90 -8.98
CA ASP A 122 -18.28 0.03 -9.98
C ASP A 122 -18.55 1.47 -9.48
N PHE A 123 -17.68 2.00 -8.61
CA PHE A 123 -17.87 3.34 -8.05
C PHE A 123 -17.26 4.46 -8.90
N GLY A 124 -16.45 4.11 -9.91
CA GLY A 124 -15.87 5.09 -10.84
C GLY A 124 -15.19 6.26 -10.13
N GLU A 125 -15.57 7.48 -10.50
CA GLU A 125 -15.03 8.73 -9.94
C GLU A 125 -16.02 9.40 -8.96
N ALA A 126 -17.00 8.64 -8.47
CA ALA A 126 -18.04 9.16 -7.59
C ALA A 126 -17.45 9.66 -6.27
N THR A 127 -17.97 10.80 -5.80
CA THR A 127 -17.60 11.39 -4.52
C THR A 127 -17.90 10.43 -3.37
N GLY A 128 -16.87 10.04 -2.63
CA GLY A 128 -16.90 8.88 -1.75
C GLY A 128 -15.70 7.99 -2.09
N PRO A 129 -15.88 6.69 -2.36
CA PRO A 129 -14.76 5.79 -2.60
C PRO A 129 -13.92 6.22 -3.82
N GLY A 130 -14.53 6.85 -4.84
CA GLY A 130 -13.81 7.34 -6.01
C GLY A 130 -12.92 8.57 -5.77
N THR A 131 -13.05 9.24 -4.62
CA THR A 131 -12.31 10.46 -4.27
C THR A 131 -11.63 10.41 -2.90
N ASP A 132 -11.64 9.27 -2.22
CA ASP A 132 -11.06 9.10 -0.88
C ASP A 132 -9.52 9.08 -0.92
N LEU A 133 -8.89 10.12 -0.37
CA LEU A 133 -7.45 10.27 -0.28
C LEU A 133 -6.79 9.16 0.54
N HIS A 134 -7.47 8.45 1.42
CA HIS A 134 -6.84 7.35 2.15
C HIS A 134 -6.41 6.20 1.26
N HIS A 135 -6.93 6.07 0.02
CA HIS A 135 -6.53 5.02 -0.92
C HIS A 135 -6.02 5.54 -2.28
N LEU A 136 -6.18 6.85 -2.55
CA LEU A 136 -5.72 7.49 -3.77
C LEU A 136 -4.27 7.94 -3.61
N ARG A 137 -3.38 7.53 -4.50
CA ARG A 137 -1.95 7.86 -4.45
C ARG A 137 -1.44 8.32 -5.81
N PRO A 138 -0.39 9.16 -5.90
CA PRO A 138 0.28 9.41 -7.16
C PRO A 138 1.10 8.17 -7.56
N ALA A 139 0.97 7.69 -8.78
CA ALA A 139 1.75 6.57 -9.30
C ALA A 139 2.31 6.91 -10.69
N ASP A 140 3.45 6.31 -11.05
CA ASP A 140 3.98 6.39 -12.41
C ASP A 140 2.95 5.83 -13.40
N VAL A 141 2.67 6.55 -14.49
CA VAL A 141 1.62 6.15 -15.46
C VAL A 141 1.84 4.74 -16.01
N GLN A 142 3.09 4.33 -16.27
CA GLN A 142 3.38 3.00 -16.81
C GLN A 142 3.22 1.92 -15.75
N VAL A 143 3.72 2.16 -14.53
CA VAL A 143 3.57 1.22 -13.41
C VAL A 143 2.10 1.05 -13.05
N ASN A 144 1.34 2.15 -12.99
CA ASN A 144 -0.10 2.12 -12.76
C ASN A 144 -0.83 1.35 -13.88
N SER A 145 -0.44 1.54 -15.14
CA SER A 145 -1.00 0.75 -16.26
C SER A 145 -0.72 -0.74 -16.14
N VAL A 146 0.44 -1.14 -15.60
CA VAL A 146 0.77 -2.56 -15.38
C VAL A 146 -0.04 -3.15 -14.22
N ARG A 147 -0.23 -2.36 -13.15
CA ARG A 147 -1.12 -2.73 -12.04
C ARG A 147 -2.55 -2.94 -12.53
N GLY A 148 -3.08 -2.01 -13.32
CA GLY A 148 -4.42 -2.12 -13.91
C GLY A 148 -5.51 -2.29 -12.85
N ASN A 149 -6.26 -3.39 -12.93
CA ASN A 149 -7.25 -3.79 -11.93
C ASN A 149 -6.88 -5.10 -11.23
N LYS A 150 -5.61 -5.49 -11.25
CA LYS A 150 -5.16 -6.72 -10.59
C LYS A 150 -5.41 -6.63 -9.08
N ASP A 151 -5.72 -7.78 -8.51
CA ASP A 151 -5.82 -7.94 -7.06
C ASP A 151 -4.41 -7.84 -6.45
N PHE A 152 -4.33 -7.54 -5.15
CA PHE A 152 -3.07 -7.57 -4.42
C PHE A 152 -2.81 -8.97 -3.84
N ASP A 153 -1.72 -9.59 -4.26
CA ASP A 153 -1.11 -10.83 -3.76
C ASP A 153 0.37 -10.78 -4.19
N ASN A 154 1.16 -11.79 -3.84
CA ASN A 154 2.52 -11.96 -4.33
C ASN A 154 2.54 -12.04 -5.87
N GLY A 155 3.50 -11.37 -6.48
CA GLY A 155 3.67 -11.33 -7.92
C GLY A 155 4.69 -12.37 -8.40
N GLY A 156 4.93 -12.37 -9.72
CA GLY A 156 5.91 -13.28 -10.33
C GLY A 156 7.12 -12.55 -10.93
N SER A 157 6.86 -11.58 -11.80
CA SER A 157 7.89 -10.92 -12.61
C SER A 157 8.04 -9.46 -12.24
N ALA A 158 9.27 -8.94 -12.32
CA ALA A 158 9.55 -7.55 -12.02
C ALA A 158 8.82 -6.58 -12.95
N VAL A 159 8.24 -5.53 -12.36
CA VAL A 159 7.66 -4.41 -13.09
C VAL A 159 8.76 -3.40 -13.41
N SER A 160 8.98 -3.12 -14.70
CA SER A 160 9.95 -2.11 -15.12
C SER A 160 9.61 -0.74 -14.54
N GLY A 161 10.57 -0.08 -13.89
CA GLY A 161 10.35 1.18 -13.19
C GLY A 161 9.51 1.08 -11.91
N GLY A 162 9.08 -0.12 -11.53
CA GLY A 162 8.23 -0.37 -10.36
C GLY A 162 8.98 -0.48 -9.04
N GLY A 163 10.23 -0.02 -8.92
CA GLY A 163 10.93 0.08 -7.63
C GLY A 163 11.11 -1.21 -6.84
N GLY A 164 10.98 -2.39 -7.47
CA GLY A 164 10.95 -3.70 -6.81
C GLY A 164 9.58 -4.39 -6.83
N SER A 165 8.52 -3.69 -7.26
CA SER A 165 7.18 -4.27 -7.45
C SER A 165 7.21 -5.42 -8.46
N LEU A 166 6.41 -6.45 -8.20
CA LEU A 166 6.25 -7.62 -9.04
C LEU A 166 4.81 -7.71 -9.55
N THR A 167 4.61 -8.46 -10.63
CA THR A 167 3.28 -8.72 -11.19
C THR A 167 3.24 -10.07 -11.89
N ASP A 168 2.05 -10.66 -11.97
CA ASP A 168 1.76 -11.80 -12.82
C ASP A 168 0.44 -11.59 -13.60
N SER A 169 -0.28 -12.66 -13.94
CA SER A 169 -1.51 -12.58 -14.73
C SER A 169 -2.67 -11.88 -14.02
N ASP A 170 -2.80 -12.02 -12.71
CA ASP A 170 -3.96 -11.55 -11.94
C ASP A 170 -3.60 -10.75 -10.69
N SER A 171 -2.31 -10.70 -10.34
CA SER A 171 -1.82 -10.12 -9.09
C SER A 171 -0.75 -9.06 -9.31
N PHE A 172 -0.73 -8.10 -8.39
CA PHE A 172 0.32 -7.09 -8.26
C PHE A 172 0.87 -7.10 -6.84
N GLU A 173 2.19 -7.20 -6.71
CA GLU A 173 2.92 -7.08 -5.46
C GLU A 173 3.66 -5.75 -5.47
N PRO A 174 3.32 -4.79 -4.59
CA PRO A 174 4.06 -3.55 -4.49
C PRO A 174 5.49 -3.81 -3.98
N ARG A 175 6.41 -2.86 -4.23
CA ARG A 175 7.75 -2.89 -3.63
C ARG A 175 7.65 -3.03 -2.11
N ASP A 176 8.67 -3.64 -1.49
CA ASP A 176 8.63 -3.98 -0.06
C ASP A 176 8.25 -2.81 0.86
N ALA A 177 8.76 -1.61 0.57
CA ALA A 177 8.49 -0.40 1.36
C ALA A 177 7.18 0.33 1.00
N ASP A 178 6.27 -0.31 0.25
CA ASP A 178 4.87 0.12 0.05
C ASP A 178 3.88 -1.01 0.43
N LYS A 179 4.34 -2.18 0.88
CA LYS A 179 3.48 -3.35 1.12
C LYS A 179 2.47 -3.09 2.23
N GLY A 180 2.94 -2.52 3.33
CA GLY A 180 2.12 -2.18 4.49
C GLY A 180 1.18 -1.02 4.20
N ASP A 181 1.68 0.01 3.50
CA ASP A 181 0.87 1.12 3.00
C ASP A 181 -0.34 0.58 2.21
N VAL A 182 -0.08 -0.27 1.20
CA VAL A 182 -1.14 -0.85 0.35
C VAL A 182 -2.11 -1.70 1.16
N ALA A 183 -1.60 -2.54 2.06
CA ALA A 183 -2.45 -3.34 2.93
C ALA A 183 -3.41 -2.49 3.76
N ARG A 184 -2.88 -1.47 4.47
CA ARG A 184 -3.68 -0.58 5.30
C ARG A 184 -4.66 0.27 4.49
N MET A 185 -4.34 0.64 3.25
CA MET A 185 -5.29 1.32 2.35
C MET A 185 -6.47 0.41 1.95
N ILE A 186 -6.20 -0.86 1.60
CA ILE A 186 -7.27 -1.82 1.25
C ILE A 186 -8.15 -2.13 2.46
N LEU A 187 -7.54 -2.41 3.61
CA LEU A 187 -8.27 -2.72 4.84
C LEU A 187 -9.10 -1.51 5.32
N TYR A 188 -8.57 -0.30 5.19
CA TYR A 188 -9.33 0.93 5.42
C TYR A 188 -10.57 1.02 4.52
N MET A 189 -10.42 0.79 3.21
CA MET A 189 -11.54 0.86 2.28
C MET A 189 -12.64 -0.13 2.65
N ALA A 190 -12.27 -1.33 3.12
CA ALA A 190 -13.22 -2.35 3.55
C ALA A 190 -13.93 -2.04 4.87
N VAL A 191 -13.31 -1.26 5.76
CA VAL A 191 -14.01 -0.76 6.97
C VAL A 191 -14.84 0.48 6.64
N ARG A 192 -14.33 1.37 5.79
CA ARG A 192 -15.01 2.62 5.46
C ARG A 192 -16.26 2.35 4.64
N TYR A 193 -16.21 1.49 3.64
CA TYR A 193 -17.29 1.30 2.67
C TYR A 193 -17.95 -0.08 2.82
N ASP A 194 -18.77 -0.23 3.86
CA ASP A 194 -19.46 -1.49 4.23
C ASP A 194 -20.82 -1.69 3.51
N GLY A 195 -21.10 -0.88 2.49
CA GLY A 195 -22.37 -0.90 1.76
C GLY A 195 -23.50 -0.05 2.36
N GLY A 196 -23.34 0.53 3.56
CA GLY A 196 -24.36 1.37 4.19
C GLY A 196 -24.60 2.74 3.51
N ASP A 197 -23.62 3.20 2.73
CA ASP A 197 -23.56 4.56 2.18
C ASP A 197 -24.09 4.66 0.73
N GLY A 198 -24.72 3.61 0.21
CA GLY A 198 -25.20 3.52 -1.18
C GLY A 198 -24.11 3.17 -2.19
N PHE A 199 -22.94 2.73 -1.73
CA PHE A 199 -21.89 2.10 -2.53
C PHE A 199 -21.91 0.58 -2.31
N ALA A 200 -21.13 -0.17 -3.09
CA ALA A 200 -20.93 -1.59 -2.83
C ALA A 200 -20.27 -1.82 -1.46
N ASP A 201 -20.56 -2.97 -0.85
CA ASP A 201 -19.83 -3.48 0.30
C ASP A 201 -18.45 -3.97 -0.18
N LEU A 202 -17.41 -3.22 0.18
CA LEU A 202 -16.04 -3.47 -0.22
C LEU A 202 -15.39 -4.41 0.80
N GLU A 203 -14.87 -5.57 0.37
CA GLU A 203 -14.18 -6.51 1.27
C GLU A 203 -12.91 -7.12 0.64
N PRO A 204 -11.79 -7.30 1.36
CA PRO A 204 -10.79 -8.26 0.91
C PRO A 204 -11.33 -9.69 1.05
N ASN A 205 -10.72 -10.66 0.37
CA ASN A 205 -11.08 -12.07 0.53
C ASN A 205 -9.85 -12.96 0.35
N GLU A 206 -9.99 -14.28 0.30
CA GLU A 206 -8.83 -15.19 0.12
C GLU A 206 -8.53 -15.54 -1.36
N LYS A 207 -8.98 -14.69 -2.29
CA LYS A 207 -8.90 -14.94 -3.74
C LYS A 207 -8.34 -13.73 -4.48
N VAL A 208 -7.79 -14.03 -5.65
CA VAL A 208 -7.45 -13.06 -6.69
C VAL A 208 -8.33 -13.32 -7.91
N ASN A 209 -8.26 -12.42 -8.89
CA ASN A 209 -9.08 -12.44 -10.10
C ASN A 209 -10.59 -12.34 -9.78
N ASN A 210 -10.94 -11.39 -8.92
CA ASN A 210 -12.32 -11.18 -8.46
C ASN A 210 -13.26 -10.57 -9.54
N GLY A 211 -12.74 -10.28 -10.74
CA GLY A 211 -13.52 -9.71 -11.84
C GLY A 211 -14.07 -8.33 -11.49
N SER A 212 -15.39 -8.17 -11.53
CA SER A 212 -16.07 -6.91 -11.14
C SER A 212 -16.71 -6.99 -9.75
N ALA A 213 -16.53 -8.09 -9.02
CA ALA A 213 -17.03 -8.18 -7.66
C ALA A 213 -16.34 -7.11 -6.79
N ALA A 214 -17.02 -6.64 -5.74
CA ALA A 214 -16.50 -5.67 -4.80
C ALA A 214 -15.49 -6.29 -3.82
N PHE A 215 -14.60 -7.15 -4.33
CA PHE A 215 -13.53 -7.76 -3.58
C PHE A 215 -12.18 -7.30 -4.09
N MET A 216 -11.23 -7.05 -3.19
CA MET A 216 -9.88 -6.59 -3.57
C MET A 216 -8.81 -7.20 -2.67
N GLY A 217 -7.90 -7.93 -3.28
CA GLY A 217 -6.69 -8.43 -2.63
C GLY A 217 -6.91 -9.61 -1.68
N LYS A 218 -5.85 -10.38 -1.51
CA LYS A 218 -5.82 -11.58 -0.68
C LYS A 218 -5.58 -11.22 0.78
N LEU A 219 -6.61 -11.32 1.62
CA LEU A 219 -6.62 -10.89 3.02
C LEU A 219 -5.44 -11.46 3.81
N SER A 220 -5.16 -12.77 3.73
CA SER A 220 -4.00 -13.36 4.40
C SER A 220 -2.67 -12.69 4.04
N VAL A 221 -2.48 -12.27 2.79
CA VAL A 221 -1.27 -11.58 2.32
C VAL A 221 -1.26 -10.11 2.71
N LEU A 222 -2.41 -9.43 2.66
CA LEU A 222 -2.53 -8.06 3.15
C LEU A 222 -2.20 -7.97 4.65
N LYS A 223 -2.67 -8.92 5.47
CA LYS A 223 -2.31 -9.00 6.90
C LYS A 223 -0.80 -9.17 7.09
N GLN A 224 -0.21 -10.11 6.36
CA GLN A 224 1.24 -10.34 6.38
C GLN A 224 2.02 -9.07 6.02
N TRP A 225 1.65 -8.41 4.92
CA TRP A 225 2.29 -7.17 4.47
C TRP A 225 2.15 -6.02 5.48
N SER A 226 1.00 -5.90 6.14
CA SER A 226 0.80 -4.87 7.17
C SER A 226 1.67 -5.09 8.41
N ASP A 227 2.00 -6.34 8.75
CA ASP A 227 2.89 -6.68 9.87
C ASP A 227 4.37 -6.51 9.49
N GLU A 228 4.75 -6.93 8.28
CA GLU A 228 6.14 -6.87 7.80
C GLU A 228 6.63 -5.43 7.49
N ASP A 229 5.71 -4.54 7.09
CA ASP A 229 5.98 -3.14 6.74
C ASP A 229 5.13 -2.20 7.62
N PRO A 230 5.58 -1.89 8.85
CA PRO A 230 4.83 -1.04 9.79
C PRO A 230 4.70 0.40 9.28
N PRO A 231 3.75 1.19 9.81
CA PRO A 231 3.57 2.58 9.39
C PRO A 231 4.85 3.40 9.41
N SER A 232 5.12 4.08 8.29
CA SER A 232 6.27 4.96 8.17
C SER A 232 5.92 6.39 8.58
N ALA A 233 6.93 7.20 8.95
CA ALA A 233 6.71 8.62 9.24
C ALA A 233 6.10 9.40 8.04
N PHE A 234 6.34 8.93 6.81
CA PHE A 234 5.70 9.50 5.62
C PHE A 234 4.19 9.18 5.60
N GLU A 235 3.83 7.95 5.90
CA GLU A 235 2.45 7.47 5.96
C GLU A 235 1.66 8.13 7.12
N GLU A 236 2.25 8.23 8.30
CA GLU A 236 1.68 8.93 9.47
C GLU A 236 1.42 10.41 9.16
N LYS A 237 2.40 11.09 8.58
CA LYS A 237 2.24 12.49 8.14
C LYS A 237 1.11 12.63 7.13
N ARG A 238 1.03 11.70 6.18
CA ARG A 238 -0.02 11.67 5.17
C ARG A 238 -1.41 11.54 5.82
N ASN A 239 -1.57 10.60 6.76
CA ASN A 239 -2.79 10.42 7.54
C ASN A 239 -3.19 11.70 8.28
N GLN A 240 -2.21 12.36 8.92
CA GLN A 240 -2.41 13.62 9.62
C GLN A 240 -2.86 14.76 8.69
N VAL A 241 -2.23 14.92 7.53
CA VAL A 241 -2.60 15.97 6.56
C VAL A 241 -4.03 15.76 6.03
N ILE A 242 -4.41 14.52 5.74
CA ILE A 242 -5.78 14.19 5.31
C ILE A 242 -6.79 14.57 6.40
N TYR A 243 -6.47 14.25 7.66
CA TYR A 243 -7.30 14.60 8.81
C TYR A 243 -7.40 16.12 9.02
N ASP A 244 -6.29 16.85 9.05
CA ASP A 244 -6.32 18.28 9.38
C ASP A 244 -6.92 19.15 8.28
N THR A 245 -6.73 18.76 7.01
CA THR A 245 -6.93 19.69 5.87
C THR A 245 -8.06 19.27 4.93
N TYR A 246 -8.30 17.97 4.73
CA TYR A 246 -9.10 17.51 3.59
C TYR A 246 -10.38 16.78 3.98
N GLN A 247 -10.25 15.61 4.61
CA GLN A 247 -11.38 14.70 4.83
C GLN A 247 -11.79 14.58 6.30
N HIS A 248 -10.94 15.02 7.24
CA HIS A 248 -11.25 15.03 8.68
C HIS A 248 -11.60 13.65 9.27
N ASN A 249 -11.20 12.59 8.57
CA ASN A 249 -11.16 11.23 9.06
C ASN A 249 -9.74 10.66 8.92
N ARG A 250 -9.47 9.59 9.67
CA ARG A 250 -8.16 8.94 9.74
C ARG A 250 -8.25 7.51 9.23
N ASN A 251 -7.16 7.00 8.67
CA ASN A 251 -7.00 5.56 8.49
C ASN A 251 -6.57 4.94 9.84
N PRO A 252 -7.45 4.17 10.50
CA PRO A 252 -7.18 3.64 11.83
C PRO A 252 -6.06 2.62 11.84
N PHE A 253 -5.76 1.98 10.71
CA PHE A 253 -4.69 1.00 10.63
C PHE A 253 -3.30 1.63 10.52
N ILE A 254 -3.22 2.93 10.21
CA ILE A 254 -1.96 3.70 10.32
C ILE A 254 -1.70 4.07 11.78
N ASP A 255 -2.73 4.51 12.50
CA ASP A 255 -2.59 4.92 13.91
C ASP A 255 -2.50 3.70 14.86
N HIS A 256 -3.19 2.61 14.52
CA HIS A 256 -3.26 1.35 15.26
C HIS A 256 -3.10 0.14 14.31
N PRO A 257 -1.86 -0.15 13.85
CA PRO A 257 -1.61 -1.28 12.96
C PRO A 257 -2.03 -2.63 13.57
N GLU A 258 -2.00 -2.76 14.89
CA GLU A 258 -2.44 -3.96 15.61
C GLU A 258 -3.94 -4.27 15.44
N TRP A 259 -4.75 -3.29 15.03
CA TRP A 259 -6.18 -3.51 14.80
C TRP A 259 -6.48 -4.33 13.55
N VAL A 260 -5.51 -4.53 12.66
CA VAL A 260 -5.64 -5.46 11.54
C VAL A 260 -5.91 -6.87 12.08
N ASP A 261 -5.04 -7.39 12.95
CA ASP A 261 -5.22 -8.71 13.56
C ASP A 261 -6.32 -8.74 14.63
N ALA A 262 -6.68 -7.58 15.20
CA ALA A 262 -7.81 -7.52 16.12
C ALA A 262 -9.16 -7.69 15.41
N ILE A 263 -9.25 -7.43 14.10
CA ILE A 263 -10.47 -7.59 13.30
C ILE A 263 -10.52 -8.93 12.57
N TRP A 264 -9.41 -9.33 11.94
CA TRP A 264 -9.32 -10.49 11.03
C TRP A 264 -8.37 -11.57 11.51
#